data_AF-A0A9E3N792-F1
#
_entry.id   AF-A0A9E3N792-F1
#
_cell.length_a   1.000
_cell.length_b   1.000
_cell.length_c   1.000
_cell.angle_alpha   90.00
_cell.angle_beta   90.00
_cell.angle_gamma   90.00
#
_symmetry.space_group_name_H-M   'P 1'
#
loop_
_entity.id
_entity.type
_entity.pdbx_description
1 polymer ?
#
loop_
_entity_poly.entity_id
_entity_poly.type
_entity_poly.pdbx_seq_one_letter_code
_entity_poly.pdbx_strand_id
1 'polypeptide(L)'
;MARQPEDKAAAKSKSDDNALIRELALLLDETNLTEIEIERAGLRVRVARNISMAVATSSPAAATVMSVSATPVAVAELGKHPGVVPSPMVGTVYWAS
;
A
#
# COMPACT_ATOMS: atom_id res chain seq x y z
N MET A 1 -41.90 33.67 -7.80
CA MET A 1 -41.35 32.31 -8.00
C MET A 1 -40.24 32.09 -6.98
N ALA A 2 -40.56 31.51 -5.82
CA ALA A 2 -39.62 31.33 -4.71
C ALA A 2 -38.95 29.95 -4.79
N ARG A 3 -37.66 29.89 -5.10
CA ARG A 3 -36.80 28.68 -5.04
C ARG A 3 -35.49 28.97 -4.29
N GLN A 4 -35.54 29.35 -3.00
CA GLN A 4 -34.29 29.73 -2.29
C GLN A 4 -33.96 29.08 -0.92
N PRO A 5 -34.56 27.97 -0.46
CA PRO A 5 -33.98 27.25 0.68
C PRO A 5 -32.80 26.32 0.29
N GLU A 6 -32.76 25.85 -0.96
CA GLU A 6 -31.92 24.72 -1.39
C GLU A 6 -30.46 25.12 -1.67
N ASP A 7 -30.25 26.25 -2.36
CA ASP A 7 -28.92 26.79 -2.67
C ASP A 7 -28.08 27.14 -1.43
N LYS A 8 -28.74 27.67 -0.39
CA LYS A 8 -28.06 28.08 0.85
C LYS A 8 -27.60 26.87 1.67
N ALA A 9 -28.32 25.76 1.62
CA ALA A 9 -27.95 24.51 2.30
C ALA A 9 -26.72 23.87 1.63
N ALA A 10 -26.69 23.84 0.30
CA ALA A 10 -25.55 23.30 -0.47
C ALA A 10 -24.26 24.13 -0.33
N ALA A 11 -24.37 25.45 -0.20
CA ALA A 11 -23.21 26.31 0.06
C ALA A 11 -22.61 26.08 1.46
N LYS A 12 -23.47 25.81 2.46
CA LYS A 12 -23.03 25.54 3.84
C LYS A 12 -22.33 24.18 3.95
N SER A 13 -22.89 23.13 3.34
CA SER A 13 -22.23 21.82 3.31
C SER A 13 -20.85 21.86 2.66
N LYS A 14 -20.69 22.65 1.58
CA LYS A 14 -19.39 22.81 0.91
C LYS A 14 -18.34 23.50 1.78
N SER A 15 -18.77 24.40 2.68
CA SER A 15 -17.91 25.03 3.67
C SER A 15 -17.50 24.03 4.76
N ASP A 16 -18.43 23.21 5.22
CA ASP A 16 -18.18 22.18 6.23
C ASP A 16 -17.22 21.10 5.69
N ASP A 17 -17.38 20.70 4.42
CA ASP A 17 -16.46 19.77 3.74
C ASP A 17 -15.04 20.35 3.62
N ASN A 18 -14.91 21.66 3.36
CA ASN A 18 -13.61 22.34 3.32
C ASN A 18 -12.92 22.35 4.67
N ALA A 19 -13.67 22.58 5.76
CA ALA A 19 -13.13 22.52 7.11
C ALA A 19 -12.63 21.11 7.44
N LEU A 20 -13.42 20.09 7.10
CA LEU A 20 -13.08 18.68 7.30
C LEU A 20 -11.80 18.27 6.54
N ILE A 21 -11.67 18.67 5.27
CA ILE A 21 -10.47 18.36 4.46
C ILE A 21 -9.21 18.98 5.09
N ARG A 22 -9.31 20.21 5.61
CA ARG A 22 -8.18 20.87 6.29
C ARG A 22 -7.77 20.17 7.58
N GLU A 23 -8.74 19.74 8.37
CA GLU A 23 -8.49 18.96 9.59
C GLU A 23 -7.79 17.63 9.27
N LEU A 24 -8.28 16.91 8.26
CA LEU A 24 -7.66 15.67 7.80
C LEU A 24 -6.22 15.89 7.29
N ALA A 25 -5.96 17.00 6.60
CA ALA A 25 -4.61 17.34 6.14
C ALA A 25 -3.66 17.61 7.32
N LEU A 26 -4.09 18.37 8.33
CA LEU A 26 -3.32 18.60 9.55
C LEU A 26 -3.02 17.30 10.30
N LEU A 27 -4.03 16.45 10.47
CA LEU A 27 -3.85 15.15 11.12
C LEU A 27 -2.87 14.25 10.34
N LEU A 28 -2.95 14.23 9.02
CA LEU A 28 -2.03 13.47 8.18
C LEU A 28 -0.59 13.96 8.37
N ASP A 29 -0.40 15.28 8.51
CA ASP A 29 0.91 15.87 8.78
C ASP A 29 1.46 15.57 10.18
N GLU A 30 0.63 15.68 11.23
CA GLU A 30 1.01 15.39 12.61
C GLU A 30 1.33 13.91 12.85
N THR A 31 0.52 13.03 12.26
CA THR A 31 0.65 11.57 12.42
C THR A 31 1.68 10.94 11.48
N ASN A 32 2.21 11.72 10.53
CA ASN A 32 3.12 11.23 9.49
C ASN A 32 2.58 10.05 8.67
N LEU A 33 1.25 9.94 8.55
CA LEU A 33 0.62 8.95 7.69
C LEU A 33 0.80 9.33 6.22
N THR A 34 0.69 8.34 5.35
CA THR A 34 0.74 8.56 3.89
C THR A 34 -0.64 8.84 3.31
N GLU A 35 -1.70 8.35 3.95
CA GLU A 35 -3.09 8.63 3.58
C GLU A 35 -4.05 8.51 4.77
N ILE A 36 -5.19 9.21 4.68
CA ILE A 36 -6.35 9.08 5.57
C ILE A 36 -7.62 9.06 4.70
N GLU A 37 -8.51 8.10 4.97
CA GLU A 37 -9.79 7.94 4.28
C GLU A 37 -10.94 7.86 5.27
N ILE A 38 -12.05 8.56 4.99
CA ILE A 38 -13.28 8.49 5.76
C ILE A 38 -14.50 8.35 4.86
N GLU A 39 -15.50 7.63 5.35
CA GLU A 39 -16.81 7.50 4.72
C GLU A 39 -17.90 7.90 5.72
N ARG A 40 -18.80 8.82 5.32
CA ARG A 40 -19.96 9.24 6.11
C ARG A 40 -21.18 9.41 5.21
N ALA A 41 -22.25 8.68 5.51
CA ALA A 41 -23.54 8.82 4.83
C ALA A 41 -23.45 8.83 3.28
N GLY A 42 -22.55 8.02 2.71
CA GLY A 42 -22.32 7.92 1.27
C GLY A 42 -21.32 8.93 0.69
N LEU A 43 -20.76 9.83 1.51
CA LEU A 43 -19.67 10.73 1.14
C LEU A 43 -18.32 10.12 1.54
N ARG A 44 -17.44 9.93 0.55
CA ARG A 44 -16.09 9.39 0.73
C ARG A 44 -15.05 10.47 0.47
N VAL A 45 -14.16 10.71 1.44
CA VAL A 45 -13.05 11.67 1.33
C VAL A 45 -11.74 10.94 1.56
N ARG A 46 -10.79 11.11 0.64
CA ARG A 46 -9.42 10.58 0.74
C ARG A 46 -8.42 11.71 0.62
N VAL A 47 -7.53 11.82 1.59
CA VAL A 47 -6.40 12.76 1.59
C VAL A 47 -5.13 11.93 1.62
N ALA A 48 -4.23 12.15 0.65
CA ALA A 48 -2.98 11.38 0.53
C ALA A 48 -1.80 12.28 0.18
N ARG A 49 -0.62 11.94 0.72
CA ARG A 49 0.64 12.57 0.34
C ARG A 49 1.07 12.08 -1.05
N ASN A 50 1.51 13.00 -1.90
CA ASN A 50 2.17 12.62 -3.14
C ASN A 50 3.61 12.20 -2.82
N ILE A 51 3.83 10.88 -2.71
CA ILE A 51 5.17 10.31 -2.53
C ILE A 51 5.63 9.86 -3.90
N SER A 52 6.43 10.70 -4.56
CA SER A 52 7.15 10.28 -5.75
C SER A 52 8.24 9.30 -5.33
N MET A 53 7.92 8.00 -5.34
CA MET A 53 8.95 6.98 -5.25
C MET A 53 9.64 6.93 -6.61
N ALA A 54 10.86 7.45 -6.67
CA ALA A 54 11.75 7.16 -7.78
C ALA A 54 12.00 5.65 -7.77
N VAL A 55 11.24 4.90 -8.57
CA VAL A 55 11.60 3.55 -8.96
C VAL A 55 12.93 3.70 -9.70
N ALA A 56 14.01 3.35 -9.02
CA ALA A 56 15.27 3.06 -9.67
C ALA A 56 15.00 1.86 -10.58
N THR A 57 14.71 2.14 -11.84
CA THR A 57 14.71 1.11 -12.88
C THR A 57 16.15 0.66 -13.00
N SER A 58 16.47 -0.49 -12.41
CA SER A 58 17.68 -1.23 -12.75
C SER A 58 17.54 -1.63 -14.21
N SER A 59 18.06 -0.78 -15.10
CA SER A 59 18.30 -1.17 -16.48
C SER A 59 19.13 -2.44 -16.45
N PRO A 60 18.73 -3.54 -17.11
CA PRO A 60 19.58 -4.71 -17.19
C PRO A 60 20.87 -4.26 -17.88
N ALA A 61 21.96 -4.25 -17.13
CA ALA A 61 23.28 -4.12 -17.70
C ALA A 61 23.39 -5.21 -18.76
N ALA A 62 23.67 -4.81 -20.01
CA ALA A 62 23.98 -5.76 -21.07
C ALA A 62 25.16 -6.60 -20.59
N ALA A 63 24.88 -7.83 -20.17
CA ALA A 63 25.91 -8.79 -19.82
C ALA A 63 26.68 -9.07 -21.09
N THR A 64 27.94 -8.62 -21.14
CA THR A 64 28.90 -9.10 -22.11
C THR A 64 28.98 -10.60 -21.90
N VAL A 65 28.41 -11.37 -22.83
CA VAL A 65 28.46 -12.84 -22.81
C VAL A 65 29.90 -13.26 -23.06
N MET A 66 30.70 -13.34 -22.00
CA MET A 66 31.82 -14.26 -22.01
C MET A 66 31.24 -15.65 -21.93
N SER A 67 31.45 -16.42 -23.00
CA SER A 67 31.14 -17.85 -23.07
C SER A 67 31.91 -18.58 -21.95
N VAL A 68 31.27 -18.76 -20.81
CA VAL A 68 31.73 -19.67 -19.76
C VAL A 68 31.15 -21.04 -20.09
N SER A 69 32.05 -21.96 -20.41
CA SER A 69 31.78 -23.39 -20.45
C SER A 69 31.02 -23.80 -19.20
N ALA A 70 29.79 -24.29 -19.35
CA ALA A 70 28.98 -24.79 -18.26
C ALA A 70 29.60 -26.08 -17.70
N THR A 71 30.43 -25.95 -16.67
CA THR A 71 30.58 -27.03 -15.69
C THR A 71 29.33 -27.06 -14.82
N PRO A 72 28.67 -28.21 -14.65
CA PRO A 72 27.50 -28.31 -13.80
C PRO A 72 27.94 -27.98 -12.37
N VAL A 73 27.43 -26.89 -11.83
CA VAL A 73 27.52 -26.64 -10.40
C VAL A 73 26.66 -27.71 -9.75
N ALA A 74 27.32 -28.66 -9.08
CA ALA A 74 26.64 -29.65 -8.26
C ALA A 74 25.70 -28.89 -7.31
N VAL A 75 24.40 -29.17 -7.43
CA VAL A 75 23.42 -28.70 -6.45
C VAL A 75 23.87 -29.27 -5.12
N ALA A 76 24.50 -28.43 -4.30
CA ALA A 76 24.80 -28.81 -2.93
C ALA A 76 23.46 -29.20 -2.31
N GLU A 77 23.38 -30.46 -1.90
CA GLU A 77 22.19 -31.05 -1.32
C GLU A 77 21.96 -30.40 0.05
N LEU A 78 21.30 -29.24 0.04
CA LEU A 78 21.07 -28.38 1.21
C LEU A 78 20.37 -29.12 2.35
N GLY A 79 19.66 -30.22 2.06
CA GLY A 79 19.01 -31.08 3.05
C GLY A 79 19.95 -31.98 3.85
N LYS A 80 21.21 -32.16 3.45
CA LYS A 80 22.23 -32.95 4.18
C LYS A 80 23.22 -32.08 4.96
N HIS A 81 23.00 -30.78 5.05
CA HIS A 81 23.90 -29.91 5.82
C HIS A 81 23.78 -30.24 7.33
N PRO A 82 24.88 -30.37 8.08
CA PRO A 82 24.89 -30.80 9.49
C PRO A 82 24.14 -29.86 10.45
N GLY A 83 23.67 -28.69 9.97
CA GLY A 83 22.84 -27.73 10.71
C GLY A 83 21.37 -27.71 10.30
N VAL A 84 20.88 -28.66 9.49
CA VAL A 84 19.47 -28.74 9.09
C VAL A 84 18.65 -29.25 10.26
N VAL A 85 17.75 -28.40 10.75
CA VAL A 85 16.76 -28.76 11.78
C VAL A 85 15.38 -28.81 11.12
N PRO A 86 14.72 -29.99 11.03
CA PRO A 86 13.37 -30.07 10.49
C PRO A 86 12.43 -29.30 11.41
N SER A 87 11.74 -28.30 10.86
CA SER A 87 10.73 -27.56 11.60
C SER A 87 9.41 -28.32 11.59
N PRO A 88 8.74 -28.50 12.74
CA PRO A 88 7.42 -29.10 12.77
C PRO A 88 6.44 -28.19 12.02
N MET A 89 5.80 -28.71 10.97
CA MET A 89 4.71 -28.00 10.30
C MET A 89 3.47 -28.08 11.22
N VAL A 90 3.08 -26.96 11.83
CA VAL A 90 1.85 -26.86 12.60
C VAL A 90 0.78 -26.25 11.70
N GLY A 91 -0.24 -27.04 11.34
CA GLY A 91 -1.42 -26.58 10.60
C GLY A 91 -2.64 -26.49 11.52
N THR A 92 -3.40 -25.40 11.43
CA THR A 92 -4.70 -25.26 12.08
C THR A 92 -5.78 -25.75 11.12
N VAL A 93 -6.57 -26.77 11.52
CA VAL A 93 -7.71 -27.25 10.73
C VAL A 93 -8.99 -26.64 11.31
N TYR A 94 -9.76 -25.96 10.46
CA TYR A 94 -11.12 -25.54 10.78
C TYR A 94 -12.10 -26.51 10.14
N TRP A 95 -12.94 -27.13 10.96
CA TRP A 95 -14.08 -27.92 10.49
C TRP A 95 -15.37 -27.19 10.89
N ALA A 96 -16.17 -26.80 9.90
CA ALA A 96 -17.53 -26.35 10.13
C ALA A 96 -18.45 -27.56 10.03
N SER A 97 -19.21 -27.83 11.10
CA SER A 97 -20.27 -28.84 11.08
C SER A 97 -21.60 -28.21 10.68
#